data_AF-A0A535B0V2-F1
#
_entry.id   AF-A0A535B0V2-F1
#
_cell.length_a   1.000
_cell.length_b   1.000
_cell.length_c   1.000
_cell.angle_alpha   90.00
_cell.angle_beta   90.00
_cell.angle_gamma   90.00
#
_symmetry.space_group_name_H-M   'P 1'
#
loop_
_entity.id
_entity.type
_entity.pdbx_description
1 polymer ?
#
loop_
_entity_poly.entity_id
_entity_poly.type
_entity_poly.pdbx_seq_one_letter_code
_entity_poly.pdbx_strand_id
1 'polypeptide(L)'
;MEEHWEPEDIPLNKYTSIIGFTFGALITMSIIVIGADLFLSEGIKPELLGTSLLGPVDAFGKVGLVFGLIGITFAVGGAAVETSLGGAYNFSQFFGWEWGRYRNASGAPRFTLAWLLIFILAAAILFTGVNPVLLTEYAVIFSVVALPLTYFPILAVAGNSDYMGEYKNGPLATALGWVYLLIILVLAVAAVPLLVLSNGGQG
;
A
#
# COMPACT_ATOMS: atom_id res chain seq x y z
N MET A 1 13.50 -20.16 -0.32
CA MET A 1 12.55 -19.53 0.61
C MET A 1 13.37 -18.66 1.54
N GLU A 2 13.17 -17.34 1.54
CA GLU A 2 14.03 -16.42 2.29
C GLU A 2 13.77 -16.44 3.79
N GLU A 3 12.49 -16.49 4.19
CA GLU A 3 12.11 -16.29 5.59
C GLU A 3 11.86 -17.59 6.36
N HIS A 4 12.13 -18.76 5.75
CA HIS A 4 12.10 -20.08 6.41
C HIS A 4 10.81 -20.36 7.22
N TRP A 5 9.66 -19.85 6.76
CA TRP A 5 8.38 -20.02 7.46
C TRP A 5 7.94 -21.47 7.47
N GLU A 6 7.47 -21.91 8.63
CA GLU A 6 6.87 -23.22 8.83
C GLU A 6 5.35 -23.09 9.05
N PRO A 7 4.57 -24.17 8.91
CA PRO A 7 3.13 -24.12 9.18
C PRO A 7 2.79 -23.67 10.62
N GLU A 8 3.72 -23.84 11.57
CA GLU A 8 3.60 -23.39 12.95
C GLU A 8 3.56 -21.86 13.08
N ASP A 9 4.04 -21.11 12.08
CA ASP A 9 4.08 -19.65 12.07
C ASP A 9 2.79 -19.01 11.56
N ILE A 10 1.84 -19.80 11.05
CA ILE A 10 0.55 -19.30 10.54
C ILE A 10 -0.21 -18.45 11.59
N PRO A 11 -0.32 -18.85 12.88
CA PRO A 11 -0.95 -18.03 13.90
C PRO A 11 -0.21 -16.71 14.14
N LEU A 12 1.13 -16.75 14.17
CA LEU A 12 1.96 -15.54 14.35
C LEU A 12 1.74 -14.55 13.20
N ASN A 13 1.70 -15.05 11.95
CA ASN A 13 1.40 -14.22 10.78
C ASN A 13 0.02 -13.55 10.90
N LYS A 14 -0.98 -14.33 11.32
CA LYS A 14 -2.35 -13.86 11.49
C LYS A 14 -2.46 -12.77 12.55
N TYR A 15 -1.82 -12.95 13.71
CA TYR A 15 -1.82 -11.93 14.76
C TYR A 15 -1.11 -10.66 14.32
N THR A 16 0.06 -10.80 13.70
CA THR A 16 0.83 -9.65 13.19
C THR A 16 0.03 -8.86 12.16
N SER A 17 -0.63 -9.57 11.23
CA SER A 17 -1.50 -8.95 10.22
C SER A 17 -2.69 -8.24 10.86
N ILE A 18 -3.43 -8.90 11.76
CA ILE A 18 -4.62 -8.31 12.40
C ILE A 18 -4.25 -7.05 13.18
N ILE A 19 -3.19 -7.10 13.99
CA ILE A 19 -2.73 -5.96 14.80
C ILE A 19 -2.29 -4.83 13.87
N GLY A 20 -1.49 -5.13 12.84
CA GLY A 20 -1.01 -4.15 11.88
C GLY A 20 -2.14 -3.44 11.14
N PHE A 21 -3.07 -4.20 10.54
CA PHE A 21 -4.21 -3.63 9.83
C PHE A 21 -5.16 -2.85 10.75
N THR A 22 -5.38 -3.31 11.98
CA THR A 22 -6.23 -2.60 12.95
C THR A 22 -5.61 -1.26 13.34
N PHE A 23 -4.31 -1.26 13.63
CA PHE A 23 -3.59 -0.03 13.97
C PHE A 23 -3.58 0.96 12.81
N GLY A 24 -3.32 0.48 11.59
CA GLY A 24 -3.41 1.29 10.38
C GLY A 24 -4.80 1.90 10.17
N ALA A 25 -5.86 1.10 10.31
CA ALA A 25 -7.24 1.56 10.18
C ALA A 25 -7.61 2.64 11.22
N LEU A 26 -7.17 2.49 12.47
CA LEU A 26 -7.38 3.49 13.52
C LEU A 26 -6.70 4.83 13.19
N ILE A 27 -5.47 4.79 12.67
CA ILE A 27 -4.76 5.99 12.24
C ILE A 27 -5.51 6.65 11.07
N THR A 28 -5.90 5.88 10.05
CA THR A 28 -6.66 6.41 8.91
C THR A 28 -7.97 7.08 9.35
N MET A 29 -8.74 6.43 10.22
CA MET A 29 -9.98 7.02 10.76
C MET A 29 -9.70 8.30 11.54
N SER A 30 -8.64 8.33 12.35
CA SER A 30 -8.25 9.52 13.12
C SER A 30 -7.93 10.70 12.19
N ILE A 31 -7.17 10.46 11.12
CA ILE A 31 -6.84 11.50 10.13
C ILE A 31 -8.10 12.00 9.40
N ILE A 32 -9.03 11.11 9.05
CA ILE A 32 -10.31 11.49 8.42
C ILE A 32 -11.13 12.40 9.35
N VAL A 33 -11.26 12.03 10.62
CA VAL A 33 -12.02 12.81 11.61
C VAL A 33 -11.39 14.20 11.81
N ILE A 34 -10.06 14.26 11.99
CA ILE A 34 -9.34 15.54 12.15
C ILE A 34 -9.47 16.39 10.89
N GLY A 35 -9.35 15.79 9.71
CA GLY A 35 -9.52 16.50 8.44
C GLY A 35 -10.93 17.05 8.27
N ALA A 36 -11.95 16.29 8.67
CA ALA A 36 -13.34 16.76 8.65
C ALA A 36 -13.54 17.94 9.61
N ASP A 37 -13.02 17.86 10.83
CA ASP A 37 -13.17 18.93 11.83
C ASP A 37 -12.51 20.24 11.39
N LEU A 38 -11.30 20.16 10.82
CA LEU A 38 -10.51 21.34 10.43
C LEU A 38 -10.92 21.95 9.09
N PHE A 39 -11.28 21.13 8.09
CA PHE A 39 -11.43 21.62 6.72
C PHE A 39 -12.88 21.67 6.23
N LEU A 40 -13.78 20.84 6.75
CA LEU A 40 -15.13 20.73 6.24
C LEU A 40 -15.98 21.98 6.56
N SER A 41 -15.81 22.53 7.76
CA SER A 41 -16.52 23.74 8.24
C SER A 41 -16.16 24.98 7.43
N GLU A 42 -14.90 25.08 7.00
CA GLU A 42 -14.36 26.20 6.20
C GLU A 42 -14.51 25.98 4.69
N GLY A 43 -15.03 24.82 4.25
CA GLY A 43 -15.17 24.47 2.83
C GLY A 43 -13.82 24.33 2.09
N ILE A 44 -12.73 24.09 2.82
CA ILE A 44 -11.38 23.99 2.26
C ILE A 44 -11.15 22.56 1.76
N LYS A 45 -10.67 22.41 0.53
CA LYS A 45 -10.18 21.14 -0.02
C LYS A 45 -8.66 21.11 0.06
N PRO A 46 -8.04 20.22 0.87
CA PRO A 46 -6.59 20.20 0.99
C PRO A 46 -5.93 19.62 -0.27
N GLU A 47 -5.21 20.44 -1.02
CA GLU A 47 -4.54 20.03 -2.27
C GLU A 47 -3.06 19.67 -2.10
N LEU A 48 -2.49 19.91 -0.91
CA LEU A 48 -1.08 19.68 -0.62
C LEU A 48 -0.90 18.66 0.49
N LEU A 49 0.04 17.73 0.35
CA LEU A 49 0.37 16.74 1.39
C LEU A 49 0.70 17.38 2.74
N GLY A 50 1.33 18.56 2.74
CA GLY A 50 1.70 19.29 3.95
C GLY A 50 0.51 19.79 4.78
N THR A 51 -0.69 19.87 4.21
CA THR A 51 -1.90 20.26 4.95
C THR A 51 -2.27 19.24 6.04
N SER A 52 -1.89 17.97 5.87
CA SER A 52 -2.07 16.93 6.90
C SER A 52 -1.37 17.26 8.22
N LEU A 53 -0.35 18.13 8.21
CA LEU A 53 0.34 18.59 9.43
C LEU A 53 -0.48 19.60 10.23
N LEU A 54 -1.51 20.21 9.64
CA LEU A 54 -2.34 21.19 10.35
C LEU A 54 -3.08 20.56 11.53
N GLY A 55 -3.45 19.28 11.44
CA GLY A 55 -4.02 18.52 12.56
C GLY A 55 -3.13 18.49 13.80
N PRO A 56 -1.93 17.90 13.71
CA PRO A 56 -0.96 17.92 14.81
C PRO A 56 -0.60 19.33 15.29
N VAL A 57 -0.48 20.30 14.38
CA VAL A 57 -0.17 21.70 14.71
C VAL A 57 -1.28 22.35 15.52
N ASP A 58 -2.54 22.13 15.17
CA ASP A 58 -3.69 22.66 15.90
C ASP A 58 -3.75 22.09 17.33
N ALA A 59 -3.56 20.77 17.46
CA ALA A 59 -3.63 20.10 18.75
C ALA A 59 -2.44 20.38 19.69
N PHE A 60 -1.21 20.49 19.15
CA PHE A 60 0.02 20.52 19.96
C PHE A 60 1.02 21.63 19.57
N GLY A 61 0.62 22.57 18.72
CA GLY A 61 1.46 23.68 18.27
C GLY A 61 2.77 23.23 17.59
N LYS A 62 3.88 23.89 17.93
CA LYS A 62 5.21 23.59 17.37
C LYS A 62 5.68 22.16 17.67
N VAL A 63 5.28 21.59 18.81
CA VAL A 63 5.64 20.21 19.17
C VAL A 63 4.91 19.23 18.25
N GLY A 64 3.63 19.48 17.98
CA GLY A 64 2.85 18.71 17.01
C GLY A 64 3.43 18.76 15.60
N LEU A 65 3.93 19.93 15.16
CA LEU A 65 4.63 20.04 13.88
C LEU A 65 5.84 19.09 13.79
N VAL A 66 6.68 19.07 14.83
CA VAL A 66 7.89 18.24 14.85
C VAL A 66 7.52 16.75 14.82
N PHE A 67 6.59 16.31 15.67
CA PHE A 67 6.15 14.91 15.67
C PHE A 67 5.44 14.51 14.38
N GLY A 68 4.64 15.41 13.80
CA GLY A 68 4.00 15.20 12.51
C GLY A 68 5.03 15.02 11.39
N LEU A 69 6.05 15.87 11.32
CA LEU A 69 7.12 15.76 10.34
C LEU A 69 7.93 14.47 10.50
N ILE A 70 8.24 14.07 11.73
CA ILE A 70 8.88 12.79 12.03
C ILE A 70 7.99 11.64 11.56
N GLY A 71 6.70 11.65 11.91
CA GLY A 71 5.74 10.63 11.51
C GLY A 71 5.63 10.49 9.99
N ILE A 72 5.47 11.59 9.26
CA ILE A 72 5.45 11.60 7.80
C ILE A 72 6.76 11.05 7.23
N THR A 73 7.91 11.43 7.80
CA THR A 73 9.22 10.93 7.34
C THR A 73 9.32 9.41 7.45
N PHE A 74 8.92 8.84 8.59
CA PHE A 74 8.95 7.39 8.79
C PHE A 74 7.91 6.66 7.92
N ALA A 75 6.69 7.20 7.80
CA ALA A 75 5.64 6.59 6.98
C ALA A 75 6.00 6.60 5.48
N VAL A 76 6.38 7.76 4.94
CA VAL A 76 6.72 7.90 3.51
C VAL A 76 8.05 7.23 3.20
N GLY A 77 9.06 7.38 4.06
CA GLY A 77 10.36 6.74 3.89
C GLY A 77 10.26 5.21 3.93
N GLY A 78 9.52 4.66 4.89
CA GLY A 78 9.25 3.23 4.98
C GLY A 78 8.54 2.69 3.74
N ALA A 79 7.46 3.37 3.32
CA ALA A 79 6.71 3.00 2.13
C ALA A 79 7.56 3.07 0.85
N ALA A 80 8.44 4.06 0.72
CA ALA A 80 9.33 4.18 -0.44
C ALA A 80 10.34 3.02 -0.52
N VAL A 81 10.90 2.61 0.63
CA VAL A 81 11.81 1.45 0.71
C VAL A 81 11.08 0.16 0.38
N GLU A 82 9.92 -0.08 0.99
CA GLU A 82 9.09 -1.27 0.77
C GLU A 82 8.66 -1.40 -0.69
N THR A 83 8.15 -0.30 -1.27
CA THR A 83 7.70 -0.28 -2.67
C THR A 83 8.84 -0.55 -3.64
N SER A 84 10.01 0.07 -3.41
CA SER A 84 11.19 -0.14 -4.26
C SER A 84 11.66 -1.59 -4.17
N LEU A 85 11.62 -2.17 -2.97
CA LEU A 85 12.02 -3.55 -2.73
C LEU A 85 11.07 -4.52 -3.42
N GLY A 86 9.76 -4.34 -3.26
CA GLY A 86 8.73 -5.11 -3.96
C GLY A 86 8.86 -5.03 -5.47
N GLY A 87 9.16 -3.85 -6.01
CA GLY A 87 9.46 -3.68 -7.43
C GLY A 87 10.69 -4.50 -7.87
N ALA A 88 11.78 -4.45 -7.11
CA ALA A 88 13.00 -5.21 -7.39
C ALA A 88 12.78 -6.73 -7.35
N TYR A 89 11.94 -7.21 -6.43
CA TYR A 89 11.50 -8.61 -6.38
C TYR A 89 10.74 -9.00 -7.64
N ASN A 90 9.73 -8.21 -8.03
CA ASN A 90 8.94 -8.47 -9.24
C ASN A 90 9.82 -8.53 -10.49
N PHE A 91 10.74 -7.56 -10.66
CA PHE A 91 11.69 -7.55 -11.78
C PHE A 91 12.61 -8.78 -11.78
N SER A 92 13.19 -9.10 -10.62
CA SER A 92 14.11 -10.22 -10.52
C SER A 92 13.41 -11.57 -10.73
N GLN A 93 12.19 -11.72 -10.23
CA GLN A 93 11.37 -12.92 -10.44
C GLN A 93 10.95 -13.07 -11.90
N PHE A 94 10.54 -11.97 -12.55
CA PHE A 94 10.16 -11.98 -13.96
C PHE A 94 11.34 -12.35 -14.88
N PHE A 95 12.52 -11.80 -14.63
CA PHE A 95 13.73 -12.08 -15.43
C PHE A 95 14.54 -13.30 -14.95
N GLY A 96 14.10 -14.00 -13.91
CA GLY A 96 14.82 -15.13 -13.31
C GLY A 96 16.21 -14.77 -12.76
N TRP A 97 16.40 -13.53 -12.33
CA TRP A 97 17.66 -13.09 -11.71
C TRP A 97 17.81 -13.63 -10.29
N GLU A 98 19.04 -13.65 -9.80
CA GLU A 98 19.29 -13.90 -8.38
C GLU A 98 18.79 -12.72 -7.54
N TRP A 99 17.97 -13.03 -6.54
CA TRP A 99 17.36 -12.07 -5.62
C TRP A 99 17.49 -12.55 -4.17
N GLY A 100 17.40 -11.62 -3.22
CA GLY A 100 17.85 -11.89 -1.86
C GLY A 100 17.90 -10.67 -0.93
N ARG A 101 16.97 -10.44 0.01
CA ARG A 101 17.15 -9.43 1.08
C ARG A 101 18.38 -9.74 1.93
N TYR A 102 18.62 -11.02 2.21
CA TYR A 102 19.73 -11.51 3.01
C TYR A 102 21.01 -11.76 2.19
N ARG A 103 20.98 -11.47 0.87
CA ARG A 103 22.18 -11.57 0.04
C ARG A 103 22.90 -10.23 0.03
N ASN A 104 24.23 -10.29 0.16
CA ASN A 104 25.07 -9.11 0.03
C ASN A 104 24.95 -8.53 -1.39
N ALA A 105 25.26 -7.24 -1.56
CA ALA A 105 25.21 -6.56 -2.87
C ALA A 105 26.03 -7.26 -3.97
N SER A 106 27.10 -7.98 -3.59
CA SER A 106 27.89 -8.81 -4.50
C SER A 106 27.24 -10.16 -4.87
N GLY A 107 26.36 -10.69 -4.02
CA GLY A 107 25.64 -11.95 -4.24
C GLY A 107 24.31 -11.81 -4.99
N ALA A 108 23.79 -10.59 -5.12
CA ALA A 108 22.63 -10.29 -5.97
C ALA A 108 22.74 -8.86 -6.56
N PRO A 109 23.75 -8.62 -7.44
CA PRO A 109 24.05 -7.26 -7.92
C PRO A 109 22.91 -6.70 -8.78
N ARG A 110 22.24 -7.54 -9.57
CA ARG A 110 21.11 -7.12 -10.41
C ARG A 110 19.88 -6.74 -9.60
N PHE A 111 19.61 -7.46 -8.51
CA PHE A 111 18.53 -7.13 -7.58
C PHE A 111 18.79 -5.79 -6.87
N THR A 112 20.01 -5.60 -6.36
CA THR A 112 20.41 -4.35 -5.70
C THR A 112 20.35 -3.17 -6.68
N LEU A 113 20.78 -3.37 -7.92
CA LEU A 113 20.69 -2.36 -8.97
C LEU A 113 19.24 -2.05 -9.32
N ALA A 114 18.38 -3.05 -9.47
CA ALA A 114 16.96 -2.85 -9.77
C ALA A 114 16.27 -2.03 -8.67
N TRP A 115 16.52 -2.36 -7.41
CA TRP A 115 16.02 -1.61 -6.25
C TRP A 115 16.46 -0.15 -6.28
N LEU A 116 17.76 0.10 -6.47
CA LEU A 116 18.32 1.44 -6.52
C LEU A 116 17.79 2.23 -7.73
N LEU A 117 17.66 1.59 -8.89
CA LEU A 117 17.10 2.22 -10.09
C LEU A 117 15.63 2.60 -9.91
N ILE A 118 14.80 1.73 -9.33
CA ILE A 118 13.40 2.04 -9.04
C ILE A 118 13.31 3.26 -8.11
N PHE A 119 14.12 3.28 -7.04
CA PHE A 119 14.13 4.39 -6.10
C PHE A 119 14.57 5.71 -6.76
N ILE A 120 15.65 5.69 -7.55
CA ILE A 120 16.13 6.87 -8.28
C ILE A 120 15.11 7.35 -9.30
N LEU A 121 14.46 6.45 -10.04
CA LEU A 121 13.44 6.82 -11.01
C LEU A 121 12.22 7.44 -10.32
N ALA A 122 11.77 6.88 -9.20
CA ALA A 122 10.69 7.47 -8.41
C ALA A 122 11.04 8.88 -7.92
N ALA A 123 12.26 9.07 -7.40
CA ALA A 123 12.76 10.39 -7.00
C ALA A 123 12.87 11.36 -8.18
N ALA A 124 13.35 10.89 -9.33
CA ALA A 124 13.47 11.70 -10.55
C ALA A 124 12.10 12.20 -11.03
N ILE A 125 11.07 11.35 -10.98
CA ILE A 125 9.69 11.74 -11.30
C ILE A 125 9.23 12.88 -10.39
N LEU A 126 9.49 12.81 -9.08
CA LEU A 126 9.14 13.88 -8.15
C LEU A 126 9.89 15.19 -8.45
N PHE A 127 11.15 15.12 -8.89
CA PHE A 127 11.91 16.31 -9.29
C PHE A 127 11.40 16.99 -10.56
N THR A 128 10.55 16.33 -11.37
CA THR A 128 9.91 16.98 -12.53
C THR A 128 8.84 18.00 -12.15
N GLY A 129 8.46 18.08 -10.87
CA GLY A 129 7.42 19.01 -10.40
C GLY A 129 5.99 18.51 -10.61
N VAL A 130 5.81 17.22 -10.93
CA VAL A 130 4.48 16.58 -10.97
C VAL A 130 3.82 16.71 -9.59
N ASN A 131 2.52 17.02 -9.58
CA ASN A 131 1.75 17.09 -8.35
C ASN A 131 1.69 15.68 -7.71
N PRO A 132 2.28 15.49 -6.52
CA PRO A 132 2.34 14.17 -5.88
C PRO A 132 0.96 13.67 -5.44
N VAL A 133 0.01 14.57 -5.15
CA VAL A 133 -1.36 14.20 -4.79
C VAL A 133 -2.06 13.55 -5.98
N LEU A 134 -2.02 14.21 -7.15
CA LEU A 134 -2.59 13.66 -8.38
C LEU A 134 -1.90 12.35 -8.79
N LEU A 135 -0.57 12.29 -8.72
CA LEU A 135 0.18 11.06 -9.02
C LEU A 135 -0.26 9.90 -8.12
N THR A 136 -0.47 10.16 -6.83
CA THR A 136 -0.95 9.17 -5.87
C THR A 136 -2.39 8.74 -6.18
N GLU A 137 -3.27 9.66 -6.54
CA GLU A 137 -4.66 9.37 -6.90
C GLU A 137 -4.72 8.44 -8.12
N TYR A 138 -3.98 8.75 -9.19
CA TYR A 138 -3.87 7.88 -10.35
C TYR A 138 -3.31 6.51 -9.97
N ALA A 139 -2.23 6.46 -9.17
CA ALA A 139 -1.60 5.21 -8.75
C ALA A 139 -2.57 4.31 -7.96
N VAL A 140 -3.37 4.89 -7.05
CA VAL A 140 -4.39 4.15 -6.29
C VAL A 140 -5.48 3.61 -7.22
N ILE A 141 -5.95 4.40 -8.17
CA ILE A 141 -6.99 3.97 -9.14
C ILE A 141 -6.49 2.81 -9.99
N PHE A 142 -5.28 2.91 -10.56
CA PHE A 142 -4.67 1.81 -11.31
C PHE A 142 -4.46 0.57 -10.43
N SER A 143 -4.09 0.75 -9.17
CA SER A 143 -3.94 -0.36 -8.22
C SER A 143 -5.27 -1.08 -8.01
N VAL A 144 -6.37 -0.36 -7.78
CA VAL A 144 -7.72 -0.93 -7.62
C VAL A 144 -8.15 -1.74 -8.84
N VAL A 145 -7.84 -1.27 -10.05
CA VAL A 145 -8.14 -1.99 -11.30
C VAL A 145 -7.32 -3.27 -11.44
N ALA A 146 -6.09 -3.29 -10.91
CA ALA A 146 -5.23 -4.48 -10.93
C ALA A 146 -5.59 -5.51 -9.83
N LEU A 147 -6.22 -5.09 -8.73
CA LEU A 147 -6.53 -5.96 -7.59
C LEU A 147 -7.32 -7.24 -7.94
N PRO A 148 -8.36 -7.24 -8.80
CA PRO A 148 -9.04 -8.48 -9.16
C PRO A 148 -8.09 -9.53 -9.76
N LEU A 149 -7.14 -9.09 -10.59
CA LEU A 149 -6.20 -9.97 -11.29
C LEU A 149 -5.19 -10.60 -10.34
N THR A 150 -4.84 -9.91 -9.25
CA THR A 150 -3.90 -10.42 -8.24
C THR A 150 -4.62 -11.18 -7.12
N TYR A 151 -5.79 -10.73 -6.70
CA TYR A 151 -6.57 -11.31 -5.61
C TYR A 151 -7.23 -12.62 -6.01
N PHE A 152 -7.80 -12.72 -7.22
CA PHE A 152 -8.50 -13.93 -7.66
C PHE A 152 -7.61 -15.19 -7.66
N PRO A 153 -6.40 -15.19 -8.24
CA PRO A 153 -5.52 -16.35 -8.20
C PRO A 153 -5.18 -16.77 -6.77
N ILE A 154 -4.92 -15.81 -5.87
CA ILE A 154 -4.62 -16.09 -4.47
C ILE A 154 -5.83 -16.75 -3.79
N LEU A 155 -7.03 -16.20 -3.99
CA LEU A 155 -8.26 -16.77 -3.42
C LEU A 155 -8.55 -18.18 -3.96
N ALA A 156 -8.34 -18.39 -5.27
CA ALA A 156 -8.56 -19.67 -5.92
C ALA A 156 -7.58 -20.75 -5.41
N VAL A 157 -6.29 -20.42 -5.27
CA VAL A 157 -5.28 -21.33 -4.71
C VAL A 157 -5.56 -21.59 -3.23
N ALA A 158 -5.88 -20.54 -2.44
CA ALA A 158 -6.17 -20.67 -1.01
C ALA A 158 -7.40 -21.56 -0.71
N GLY A 159 -8.35 -21.65 -1.64
CA GLY A 159 -9.51 -22.54 -1.54
C GLY A 159 -9.27 -23.97 -2.03
N ASN A 160 -8.20 -24.23 -2.76
CA ASN A 160 -7.96 -25.52 -3.40
C ASN A 160 -7.22 -26.50 -2.48
N SER A 161 -7.82 -27.67 -2.21
CA SER A 161 -7.22 -28.72 -1.39
C SER A 161 -5.99 -29.36 -1.99
N ASP A 162 -5.85 -29.35 -3.32
CA ASP A 162 -4.69 -29.95 -4.00
C ASP A 162 -3.42 -29.13 -3.77
N TYR A 163 -3.56 -27.82 -3.57
CA TYR A 163 -2.45 -26.91 -3.28
C TYR A 163 -2.25 -26.66 -1.79
N MET A 164 -3.34 -26.44 -1.03
CA MET A 164 -3.28 -26.03 0.38
C MET A 164 -3.43 -27.18 1.38
N GLY A 165 -3.82 -28.37 0.92
CA GLY A 165 -4.00 -29.55 1.77
C GLY A 165 -4.98 -29.28 2.94
N GLU A 166 -4.49 -29.49 4.15
CA GLU A 166 -5.23 -29.27 5.40
C GLU A 166 -5.42 -27.78 5.77
N TYR A 167 -4.60 -26.89 5.21
CA TYR A 167 -4.62 -25.44 5.48
C TYR A 167 -5.50 -24.63 4.52
N LYS A 168 -6.36 -25.29 3.74
CA LYS A 168 -7.29 -24.62 2.83
C LYS A 168 -8.28 -23.73 3.59
N ASN A 169 -8.80 -22.72 2.91
CA ASN A 169 -9.83 -21.86 3.46
C ASN A 169 -11.08 -22.66 3.91
N GLY A 170 -11.50 -22.43 5.16
CA GLY A 170 -12.79 -22.92 5.66
C GLY A 170 -13.99 -22.27 4.96
N PRO A 171 -15.22 -22.76 5.17
CA PRO A 171 -16.41 -22.27 4.47
C PRO A 171 -16.67 -20.78 4.71
N LEU A 172 -16.44 -20.29 5.93
CA LEU A 172 -16.59 -18.87 6.27
C LEU A 172 -15.54 -18.00 5.56
N ALA A 173 -14.27 -18.40 5.58
CA ALA A 173 -13.18 -17.67 4.93
C ALA A 173 -13.38 -17.61 3.41
N THR A 174 -13.84 -18.72 2.82
CA THR A 174 -14.18 -18.79 1.39
C THR A 174 -15.35 -17.86 1.07
N ALA A 175 -16.45 -17.91 1.82
CA ALA A 175 -17.59 -17.02 1.59
C ALA A 175 -17.22 -15.54 1.69
N LEU A 176 -16.49 -15.15 2.74
CA LEU A 176 -16.02 -13.77 2.92
C LEU A 176 -15.05 -13.35 1.81
N GLY A 177 -14.14 -14.24 1.38
CA GLY A 177 -13.20 -13.97 0.29
C GLY A 177 -13.91 -13.71 -1.05
N TRP A 178 -14.95 -14.49 -1.37
CA TRP A 178 -15.75 -14.26 -2.57
C TRP A 178 -16.60 -12.98 -2.51
N VAL A 179 -17.19 -12.68 -1.35
CA VAL A 179 -17.89 -11.41 -1.14
C VAL A 179 -16.92 -10.23 -1.33
N TYR A 180 -15.72 -10.33 -0.77
CA TYR A 180 -14.70 -9.29 -0.91
C TYR A 180 -14.22 -9.15 -2.36
N LEU A 181 -14.03 -10.26 -3.10
CA LEU A 181 -13.73 -10.21 -4.53
C LEU A 181 -14.83 -9.49 -5.31
N LEU A 182 -16.11 -9.72 -4.98
CA LEU A 182 -17.22 -9.02 -5.61
C LEU A 182 -17.16 -7.50 -5.34
N ILE A 183 -16.83 -7.10 -4.12
CA ILE A 183 -16.63 -5.68 -3.77
C ILE A 183 -15.47 -5.09 -4.61
N ILE A 184 -14.32 -5.78 -4.66
CA ILE A 184 -13.17 -5.34 -5.46
C ILE A 184 -13.56 -5.20 -6.94
N LEU A 185 -14.33 -6.14 -7.50
CA LEU A 185 -14.79 -6.08 -8.89
C LEU A 185 -15.69 -4.87 -9.14
N VAL A 186 -16.63 -4.60 -8.25
CA VAL A 186 -17.49 -3.40 -8.34
C VAL A 186 -16.64 -2.14 -8.30
N LEU A 187 -15.68 -2.06 -7.37
CA LEU A 187 -14.77 -0.91 -7.25
C LEU A 187 -13.89 -0.76 -8.50
N ALA A 188 -13.33 -1.83 -9.03
CA ALA A 188 -12.49 -1.81 -10.23
C ALA A 188 -13.26 -1.33 -11.47
N VAL A 189 -14.51 -1.78 -11.65
CA VAL A 189 -15.38 -1.32 -12.74
C VAL A 189 -15.80 0.14 -12.54
N ALA A 190 -16.05 0.57 -11.30
CA ALA A 190 -16.45 1.94 -10.99
C ALA A 190 -15.28 2.94 -11.03
N ALA A 191 -14.05 2.49 -10.77
CA ALA A 191 -12.88 3.36 -10.62
C ALA A 191 -12.57 4.16 -11.90
N VAL A 192 -12.63 3.53 -13.08
CA VAL A 192 -12.33 4.20 -14.35
C VAL A 192 -13.39 5.25 -14.72
N PRO A 193 -14.70 4.95 -14.71
CA PRO A 193 -15.74 5.96 -14.91
C PRO A 193 -15.67 7.10 -13.89
N LEU A 194 -15.44 6.80 -12.60
CA LEU A 194 -15.36 7.83 -11.56
C LEU A 194 -14.17 8.76 -11.78
N LEU A 195 -13.02 8.23 -12.19
CA LEU A 195 -11.85 9.04 -12.54
C LEU A 195 -12.15 10.02 -13.69
N VAL A 196 -12.85 9.54 -14.72
CA VAL A 196 -13.22 10.35 -15.89
C VAL A 196 -14.27 11.41 -15.51
N LEU A 197 -15.25 11.05 -14.69
CA LEU A 197 -16.30 11.96 -14.24
C LEU A 197 -15.79 13.00 -13.22
N SER A 198 -14.78 12.66 -12.42
CA SER A 198 -14.19 13.58 -11.43
C SER A 198 -13.12 14.51 -12.01
N ASN A 199 -12.84 14.44 -13.31
CA ASN A 199 -11.71 15.11 -13.96
C ASN A 199 -10.36 14.85 -13.24
N GLY A 200 -10.17 13.66 -12.68
CA GLY A 200 -8.98 13.32 -11.91
C GLY A 200 -8.82 14.16 -10.63
N GLY A 201 -9.90 14.33 -9.88
CA GLY A 201 -9.86 14.94 -8.54
C GLY A 201 -10.08 16.46 -8.50
N GLN A 202 -10.47 17.10 -9.61
CA GLN A 202 -10.72 18.56 -9.68
C GLN A 202 -12.18 18.98 -9.40
N GLY A 203 -13.02 18.05 -8.93
CA GLY A 203 -14.42 18.27 -8.57
C GLY A 203 -14.63 18.68 -7.12
#